data_AF-A0A961VA16-F1
#
_entry.id   AF-A0A961VA16-F1
#
_cell.length_a   1.000
_cell.length_b   1.000
_cell.length_c   1.000
_cell.angle_alpha   90.00
_cell.angle_beta   90.00
_cell.angle_gamma   90.00
#
_symmetry.space_group_name_H-M   'P 1'
#
loop_
_entity.id
_entity.type
_entity.pdbx_description
1 polymer ?
#
loop_
_entity_poly.entity_id
_entity_poly.type
_entity_poly.pdbx_seq_one_letter_code
_entity_poly.pdbx_strand_id
1 'polypeptide(L)'
;RSMARLQKQKYGKVGVTVTALESFSHFLADPEEVRESFEEGIEILDARGPQEVMLHEDGEKKGHVKGLRTWHVDSIFDEKGRFNPHYNGSDEVIHTGDMVIEAIGQASDVSLLGEALTEALEWNRGRIKVDVDCRTSEPWLWAAGDCVKGPDVIHAVADGHRVAQSIEAMLAAKRENRG
;
A
#
# COMPACT_ATOMS: atom_id res chain seq x y z
N ARG A 1 -10.63 10.47 0.15
CA ARG A 1 -11.73 11.33 -0.37
C ARG A 1 -13.12 10.95 0.16
N SER A 2 -13.55 9.69 0.23
CA SER A 2 -14.90 9.33 0.74
C SER A 2 -15.07 9.51 2.26
N MET A 3 -14.06 9.17 3.06
CA MET A 3 -14.11 9.20 4.53
C MET A 3 -14.32 10.61 5.13
N ALA A 4 -13.50 11.59 4.76
CA ALA A 4 -13.60 12.96 5.26
C ALA A 4 -14.95 13.60 4.86
N ARG A 5 -15.39 13.38 3.62
CA ARG A 5 -16.69 13.84 3.13
C ARG A 5 -17.87 13.22 3.91
N LEU A 6 -17.80 11.92 4.22
CA LEU A 6 -18.83 11.25 5.03
C LEU A 6 -18.87 11.79 6.46
N GLN A 7 -17.72 12.06 7.08
CA GLN A 7 -17.68 12.68 8.40
C GLN A 7 -18.26 14.09 8.39
N LYS A 8 -17.88 14.92 7.41
CA LYS A 8 -18.41 16.28 7.26
C LYS A 8 -19.92 16.29 7.08
N GLN A 9 -20.47 15.36 6.29
CA GLN A 9 -21.92 15.21 6.11
C GLN A 9 -22.64 14.73 7.38
N LYS A 10 -22.06 13.77 8.11
CA LYS A 10 -22.71 13.15 9.27
C LYS A 10 -22.55 13.95 10.56
N TYR A 11 -21.40 14.59 10.76
CA TYR A 11 -21.00 15.22 12.02
C TYR A 11 -20.68 16.71 11.90
N GLY A 12 -20.75 17.30 10.69
CA GLY A 12 -20.50 18.73 10.46
C GLY A 12 -19.03 19.16 10.54
N LYS A 13 -18.12 18.23 10.88
CA LYS A 13 -16.67 18.44 10.94
C LYS A 13 -15.91 17.24 10.40
N VAL A 14 -14.67 17.47 9.96
CA VAL A 14 -13.71 16.41 9.67
C VAL A 14 -12.84 16.24 10.90
N GLY A 15 -12.86 15.04 11.49
CA GLY A 15 -12.03 14.65 12.63
C GLY A 15 -11.06 13.55 12.20
N VAL A 16 -10.26 13.83 11.16
CA VAL A 16 -9.31 12.89 10.58
C VAL A 16 -7.92 13.48 10.70
N THR A 17 -7.04 12.74 11.38
CA THR A 17 -5.60 13.01 11.42
C THR A 17 -4.90 11.88 10.69
N VAL A 18 -4.04 12.24 9.73
CA VAL A 18 -3.18 11.33 8.97
C VAL A 18 -1.78 11.46 9.51
N THR A 19 -1.13 10.35 9.82
CA THR A 19 0.30 10.33 10.16
C THR A 19 1.05 9.65 9.04
N ALA A 20 2.16 10.23 8.61
CA ALA A 20 3.00 9.69 7.55
C ALA A 20 4.44 9.57 8.02
N LEU A 21 5.13 8.49 7.64
CA LEU A 21 6.54 8.31 7.98
C LEU A 21 7.42 9.31 7.21
N GLU A 22 7.00 9.66 6.00
CA GLU A 22 7.65 10.63 5.13
C GLU A 22 7.43 12.06 5.61
N SER A 23 8.42 12.92 5.38
CA SER A 23 8.20 14.37 5.42
C SER A 23 7.46 14.81 4.15
N PHE A 24 6.78 15.96 4.18
CA PHE A 24 6.07 16.49 3.01
C PHE A 24 6.93 16.57 1.74
N SER A 25 8.24 16.82 1.88
CA SER A 25 9.18 16.88 0.76
C SER A 25 9.36 15.54 0.02
N HIS A 26 9.02 14.41 0.66
CA HIS A 26 9.15 13.06 0.11
C HIS A 26 7.81 12.34 0.01
N PHE A 27 6.69 13.08 0.10
CA PHE A 27 5.38 12.46 0.04
C PHE A 27 5.14 11.83 -1.32
N LEU A 28 4.59 10.61 -1.33
CA LEU A 28 4.26 9.89 -2.56
C LEU A 28 2.96 10.39 -3.20
N ALA A 29 2.10 11.06 -2.41
CA ALA A 29 0.85 11.63 -2.90
C ALA A 29 1.10 12.85 -3.79
N ASP A 30 0.23 13.05 -4.78
CA ASP A 30 0.32 14.23 -5.64
C ASP A 30 0.14 15.51 -4.81
N PRO A 31 0.91 16.59 -5.04
CA PRO A 31 0.78 17.84 -4.30
C PRO A 31 -0.64 18.41 -4.28
N GLU A 32 -1.40 18.21 -5.36
CA GLU A 32 -2.79 18.65 -5.44
C GLU A 32 -3.69 17.84 -4.49
N GLU A 33 -3.45 16.53 -4.35
CA GLU A 33 -4.18 15.70 -3.38
C GLU A 33 -3.88 16.09 -1.93
N VAL A 34 -2.63 16.45 -1.65
CA VAL A 34 -2.22 16.96 -0.32
C VAL A 34 -2.91 18.29 -0.04
N ARG A 35 -2.91 19.21 -1.02
CA ARG A 35 -3.57 20.52 -0.92
C ARG A 35 -5.08 20.38 -0.66
N GLU A 36 -5.76 19.57 -1.46
CA GLU A 36 -7.20 19.30 -1.30
C GLU A 36 -7.52 18.67 0.07
N SER A 37 -6.64 17.80 0.59
CA SER A 37 -6.82 17.20 1.92
C SER A 37 -6.87 18.25 3.02
N PHE A 38 -6.01 19.27 2.96
CA PHE A 38 -6.06 20.40 3.88
C PHE A 38 -7.34 21.25 3.70
N GLU A 39 -7.79 21.47 2.47
CA GLU A 39 -9.07 22.18 2.20
C GLU A 39 -10.29 21.43 2.74
N GLU A 40 -10.23 20.10 2.78
CA GLU A 40 -11.26 19.26 3.40
C GLU A 40 -11.22 19.31 4.94
N GLY A 41 -10.14 19.84 5.54
CA GLY A 41 -9.93 19.92 6.98
C GLY A 41 -9.28 18.68 7.57
N ILE A 42 -8.57 17.89 6.75
CA ILE A 42 -7.73 16.78 7.21
C ILE A 42 -6.43 17.36 7.78
N GLU A 43 -6.06 16.93 8.98
CA GLU A 43 -4.76 17.23 9.54
C GLU A 43 -3.76 16.16 9.08
N ILE A 44 -2.60 16.57 8.59
CA ILE A 44 -1.52 15.66 8.20
C ILE A 44 -0.30 15.97 9.07
N LEU A 45 0.19 14.94 9.75
CA LEU A 45 1.38 14.94 10.58
C LEU A 45 2.46 14.13 9.85
N ASP A 46 3.37 14.83 9.19
CA ASP A 46 4.49 14.24 8.47
C ASP A 46 5.64 13.87 9.43
N ALA A 47 6.58 13.08 8.93
CA ALA A 47 7.72 12.56 9.71
C ALA A 47 7.31 11.98 11.08
N ARG A 48 6.19 11.24 11.11
CA ARG A 48 5.59 10.73 12.34
C ARG A 48 5.00 9.35 12.14
N GLY A 49 5.43 8.40 12.97
CA GLY A 49 5.00 7.01 12.85
C GLY A 49 4.34 6.45 14.11
N PRO A 50 3.46 5.45 13.94
CA PRO A 50 2.73 4.82 15.03
C PRO A 50 3.65 3.99 15.92
N GLN A 51 3.37 4.01 17.22
CA GLN A 51 4.05 3.20 18.23
C GLN A 51 3.09 2.27 18.96
N GLU A 52 1.87 2.74 19.25
CA GLU A 52 0.88 1.97 20.01
C GLU A 52 -0.54 2.44 19.70
N VAL A 53 -1.44 1.49 19.41
CA VAL A 53 -2.89 1.74 19.45
C VAL A 53 -3.34 1.66 20.90
N MET A 54 -3.71 2.81 21.46
CA MET A 54 -4.10 2.89 22.86
C MET A 54 -5.55 2.44 23.02
N LEU A 55 -5.82 1.62 24.03
CA LEU A 55 -7.16 1.14 24.35
C LEU A 55 -7.66 1.71 25.68
N HIS A 56 -8.96 1.80 25.84
CA HIS A 56 -9.58 2.05 27.15
C HIS A 56 -9.39 0.85 28.07
N GLU A 57 -8.93 1.08 29.29
CA GLU A 57 -8.61 0.01 30.25
C GLU A 57 -9.82 -0.39 31.12
N ASP A 58 -10.79 0.51 31.27
CA ASP A 58 -11.94 0.40 32.15
C ASP A 58 -13.20 1.11 31.59
N GLY A 59 -14.32 0.92 32.29
CA GLY A 59 -15.62 1.46 31.92
C GLY A 59 -16.30 0.75 30.75
N GLU A 60 -17.40 1.34 30.27
CA GLU A 60 -18.22 0.78 29.17
C GLU A 60 -17.45 0.68 27.84
N LYS A 61 -16.41 1.50 27.66
CA LYS A 61 -15.55 1.50 26.48
C LYS A 61 -14.33 0.58 26.62
N LYS A 62 -14.20 -0.24 27.65
CA LYS A 62 -13.03 -1.12 27.83
C LYS A 62 -12.73 -1.95 26.57
N GLY A 63 -11.48 -1.94 26.12
CA GLY A 63 -11.03 -2.64 24.92
C GLY A 63 -11.30 -1.89 23.61
N HIS A 64 -12.04 -0.77 23.62
CA HIS A 64 -12.17 0.10 22.45
C HIS A 64 -10.97 1.03 22.31
N VAL A 65 -10.73 1.48 21.07
CA VAL A 65 -9.67 2.44 20.74
C VAL A 65 -9.91 3.75 21.48
N LYS A 66 -8.85 4.24 22.13
CA LYS A 66 -8.75 5.53 22.81
C LYS A 66 -7.94 6.53 22.01
N GLY A 67 -7.00 6.04 21.20
CA GLY A 67 -6.16 6.87 20.35
C GLY A 67 -4.94 6.13 19.80
N LEU A 68 -4.02 6.91 19.23
CA LEU A 68 -2.77 6.42 18.65
C LEU A 68 -1.59 7.19 19.25
N ARG A 69 -0.63 6.46 19.84
CA ARG A 69 0.67 7.00 20.25
C ARG A 69 1.61 7.01 19.07
N THR A 70 2.30 8.12 18.87
CA THR A 70 3.24 8.30 17.75
C THR A 70 4.51 9.01 18.18
N TRP A 71 5.60 8.71 17.49
CA TRP A 71 6.89 9.36 17.67
C TRP A 71 7.35 10.03 16.37
N HIS A 72 8.19 11.06 16.48
CA HIS A 72 8.86 11.66 15.32
C HIS A 72 9.79 10.64 14.64
N VAL A 73 9.87 10.69 13.31
CA VAL A 73 10.71 9.85 12.45
C VAL A 73 11.90 10.68 12.00
N ASP A 74 13.08 10.36 12.52
CA ASP A 74 14.32 11.07 12.16
C ASP A 74 14.83 10.65 10.76
N SER A 75 14.59 9.39 10.39
CA SER A 75 14.88 8.86 9.06
C SER A 75 14.04 7.62 8.77
N ILE A 76 13.73 7.37 7.50
CA ILE A 76 12.93 6.21 7.05
C ILE A 76 13.83 5.08 6.54
N PHE A 77 14.96 5.44 5.95
CA PHE A 77 15.91 4.52 5.32
C PHE A 77 17.26 4.59 6.03
N ASP A 78 17.94 3.44 6.10
CA ASP A 78 19.34 3.41 6.52
C ASP A 78 20.28 3.94 5.42
N GLU A 79 21.58 4.00 5.72
CA GLU A 79 22.63 4.44 4.78
C GLU A 79 22.70 3.60 3.49
N LYS A 80 22.13 2.39 3.49
CA LYS A 80 22.08 1.48 2.34
C LYS A 80 20.75 1.59 1.57
N GLY A 81 19.89 2.55 1.92
CA GLY A 81 18.58 2.75 1.30
C GLY A 81 17.57 1.66 1.67
N ARG A 82 17.81 0.87 2.72
CA ARG A 82 16.87 -0.14 3.19
C ARG A 82 15.87 0.51 4.13
N PHE A 83 14.60 0.13 4.01
CA PHE A 83 13.55 0.61 4.91
C PHE A 83 13.88 0.18 6.34
N ASN A 84 14.22 1.16 7.18
CA ASN A 84 14.65 0.99 8.57
C ASN A 84 14.39 2.31 9.32
N PRO A 85 13.12 2.59 9.68
CA PRO A 85 12.77 3.86 10.28
C PRO A 85 13.39 4.03 11.67
N HIS A 86 14.08 5.15 11.88
CA HIS A 86 14.60 5.57 13.17
C HIS A 86 13.68 6.62 13.79
N TYR A 87 13.28 6.37 15.03
CA TYR A 87 12.33 7.21 15.76
C TYR A 87 13.00 7.96 16.90
N ASN A 88 12.54 9.17 17.14
CA ASN A 88 12.86 9.93 18.34
C ASN A 88 11.77 9.74 19.39
N GLY A 89 12.00 8.83 20.35
CA GLY A 89 11.04 8.54 21.42
C GLY A 89 10.84 9.66 22.45
N SER A 90 11.63 10.73 22.41
CA SER A 90 11.38 11.90 23.25
C SER A 90 10.28 12.82 22.69
N ASP A 91 9.98 12.71 21.40
CA ASP A 91 8.91 13.44 20.73
C ASP A 91 7.64 12.56 20.66
N GLU A 92 7.07 12.29 21.83
CA GLU A 92 5.84 11.51 21.94
C GLU A 92 4.59 12.40 21.84
N VAL A 93 3.68 11.99 20.96
CA VAL A 93 2.35 12.60 20.85
C VAL A 93 1.27 11.52 20.85
N ILE A 94 0.22 11.77 21.64
CA ILE A 94 -0.97 10.94 21.73
C ILE A 94 -2.11 11.61 20.98
N HIS A 95 -2.58 10.97 19.91
CA HIS A 95 -3.72 11.42 19.12
C HIS A 95 -4.98 10.71 19.61
N THR A 96 -5.87 11.43 20.28
CA THR A 96 -7.14 10.84 20.74
C THR A 96 -8.05 10.53 19.56
N GLY A 97 -8.67 9.35 19.55
CA GLY A 97 -9.61 8.97 18.51
C GLY A 97 -10.26 7.61 18.82
N ASP A 98 -11.45 7.38 18.27
CA ASP A 98 -12.20 6.14 18.47
C ASP A 98 -11.91 5.07 17.38
N MET A 99 -11.08 5.39 16.39
CA MET A 99 -10.73 4.50 15.27
C MET A 99 -9.33 4.78 14.74
N VAL A 100 -8.58 3.72 14.42
CA VAL A 100 -7.32 3.77 13.68
C VAL A 100 -7.50 2.99 12.39
N ILE A 101 -7.07 3.56 11.26
CA ILE A 101 -7.13 2.93 9.94
C ILE A 101 -5.71 2.85 9.40
N GLU A 102 -5.25 1.63 9.14
CA GLU A 102 -3.94 1.40 8.51
C GLU A 102 -4.08 1.49 6.99
N ALA A 103 -3.33 2.43 6.39
CA ALA A 103 -3.33 2.67 4.94
C ALA A 103 -1.92 2.45 4.34
N ILE A 104 -1.23 1.39 4.78
CA ILE A 104 0.17 1.08 4.43
C ILE A 104 0.35 0.34 3.09
N GLY A 105 -0.70 0.33 2.26
CA GLY A 105 -0.71 -0.34 0.96
C GLY A 105 -1.31 -1.75 0.99
N GLN A 106 -1.15 -2.45 -0.13
CA GLN A 106 -1.71 -3.78 -0.38
C GLN A 106 -0.60 -4.74 -0.81
N ALA A 107 -0.73 -6.01 -0.41
CA ALA A 107 0.12 -7.11 -0.87
C ALA A 107 -0.75 -8.16 -1.57
N SER A 108 -0.18 -8.86 -2.55
CA SER A 108 -0.89 -9.93 -3.23
C SER A 108 -1.09 -11.12 -2.30
N ASP A 109 -2.34 -11.55 -2.14
CA ASP A 109 -2.64 -12.85 -1.55
C ASP A 109 -2.39 -13.94 -2.61
N VAL A 110 -1.35 -14.73 -2.39
CA VAL A 110 -0.88 -15.77 -3.31
C VAL A 110 -1.34 -17.17 -2.89
N SER A 111 -2.16 -17.28 -1.84
CA SER A 111 -2.68 -18.57 -1.37
C SER A 111 -3.40 -19.38 -2.45
N LEU A 112 -4.05 -18.68 -3.39
CA LEU A 112 -4.75 -19.27 -4.53
C LEU A 112 -3.83 -20.02 -5.50
N LEU A 113 -2.52 -19.74 -5.52
CA LEU A 113 -1.57 -20.43 -6.39
C LEU A 113 -1.28 -21.85 -5.89
N GLY A 114 -1.46 -22.12 -4.58
CA GLY A 114 -1.01 -23.34 -3.94
C GLY A 114 0.52 -23.39 -3.78
N GLU A 115 1.00 -24.27 -2.90
CA GLU A 115 2.42 -24.35 -2.53
C GLU A 115 3.32 -24.68 -3.73
N ALA A 116 2.97 -25.72 -4.50
CA ALA A 116 3.79 -26.19 -5.62
C ALA A 116 4.03 -25.12 -6.68
N LEU A 117 3.01 -24.33 -7.04
CA LEU A 117 3.17 -23.25 -8.02
C LEU A 117 3.90 -22.06 -7.42
N THR A 118 3.65 -21.74 -6.14
CA THR A 118 4.35 -20.65 -5.44
C THR A 118 5.86 -20.90 -5.38
N GLU A 119 6.28 -22.15 -5.15
CA GLU A 119 7.69 -22.57 -5.13
C GLU A 119 8.34 -22.58 -6.51
N ALA A 120 7.60 -22.90 -7.57
CA ALA A 120 8.10 -22.89 -8.94
C ALA A 120 8.27 -21.47 -9.52
N LEU A 121 7.60 -20.49 -8.94
CA LEU A 121 7.64 -19.10 -9.40
C LEU A 121 8.85 -18.35 -8.88
N GLU A 122 9.44 -17.51 -9.74
CA GLU A 122 10.42 -16.52 -9.32
C GLU A 122 9.74 -15.26 -8.75
N TRP A 123 10.34 -14.69 -7.70
CA TRP A 123 9.78 -13.55 -6.97
C TRP A 123 10.76 -12.37 -6.90
N ASN A 124 10.21 -11.17 -6.85
CA ASN A 124 10.94 -9.93 -6.56
C ASN A 124 10.22 -9.16 -5.46
N ARG A 125 10.77 -9.16 -4.24
CA ARG A 125 10.21 -8.45 -3.06
C ARG A 125 8.72 -8.76 -2.83
N GLY A 126 8.34 -10.04 -2.88
CA GLY A 126 6.96 -10.50 -2.66
C GLY A 126 6.02 -10.32 -3.85
N ARG A 127 6.52 -9.89 -5.01
CA ARG A 127 5.77 -9.79 -6.28
C ARG A 127 6.25 -10.85 -7.26
N ILE A 128 5.35 -11.31 -8.13
CA ILE A 128 5.70 -12.31 -9.16
C ILE A 128 6.67 -11.65 -10.14
N LYS A 129 7.83 -12.28 -10.36
CA LYS A 129 8.80 -11.80 -11.34
C LYS A 129 8.36 -12.23 -12.73
N VAL A 130 8.39 -11.28 -13.67
CA VAL A 130 8.05 -11.51 -15.07
C VAL A 130 9.07 -10.90 -16.02
N ASP A 131 9.09 -11.37 -17.25
CA ASP A 131 9.85 -10.77 -18.35
C ASP A 131 9.11 -9.57 -18.99
N VAL A 132 9.68 -9.04 -20.07
CA VAL A 132 9.12 -7.89 -20.81
C VAL A 132 7.74 -8.17 -21.40
N ASP A 133 7.41 -9.45 -21.66
CA ASP A 133 6.14 -9.93 -22.23
C ASP A 133 5.19 -10.45 -21.14
N CYS A 134 5.48 -10.15 -19.87
CA CYS A 134 4.70 -10.54 -18.71
C CYS A 134 4.65 -12.07 -18.45
N ARG A 135 5.61 -12.84 -18.98
CA ARG A 135 5.75 -14.29 -18.71
C ARG A 135 6.43 -14.50 -17.37
N THR A 136 5.94 -15.47 -16.60
CA THR A 136 6.59 -15.90 -15.36
C THR A 136 7.72 -16.90 -15.65
N SER A 137 8.36 -17.44 -14.60
CA SER A 137 9.29 -18.57 -14.74
C SER A 137 8.63 -19.86 -15.22
N GLU A 138 7.29 -19.96 -15.10
CA GLU A 138 6.50 -21.06 -15.63
C GLU A 138 6.02 -20.74 -17.06
N PRO A 139 6.46 -21.47 -18.11
CA PRO A 139 6.25 -21.08 -19.51
C PRO A 139 4.78 -21.01 -19.98
N TRP A 140 3.87 -21.58 -19.19
CA TRP A 140 2.44 -21.59 -19.48
C TRP A 140 1.68 -20.50 -18.73
N LEU A 141 2.35 -19.73 -17.86
CA LEU A 141 1.73 -18.76 -16.97
C LEU A 141 2.25 -17.33 -17.23
N TRP A 142 1.31 -16.38 -17.15
CA TRP A 142 1.55 -14.95 -17.25
C TRP A 142 1.03 -14.26 -16.00
N ALA A 143 1.66 -13.15 -15.62
CA ALA A 143 1.20 -12.28 -14.53
C ALA A 143 1.35 -10.81 -14.93
N ALA A 144 0.40 -9.97 -14.53
CA ALA A 144 0.36 -8.56 -14.89
C ALA A 144 -0.36 -7.73 -13.81
N GLY A 145 -0.16 -6.40 -13.86
CA GLY A 145 -0.79 -5.47 -12.93
C GLY A 145 -0.14 -5.45 -11.54
N ASP A 146 -0.96 -5.21 -10.52
CA ASP A 146 -0.49 -4.90 -9.17
C ASP A 146 0.35 -6.03 -8.54
N CYS A 147 0.10 -7.30 -8.89
CA CYS A 147 0.86 -8.45 -8.39
C CYS A 147 2.30 -8.53 -8.92
N VAL A 148 2.64 -7.73 -9.94
CA VAL A 148 3.97 -7.62 -10.54
C VAL A 148 4.59 -6.26 -10.22
N LYS A 149 3.86 -5.16 -10.41
CA LYS A 149 4.40 -3.79 -10.37
C LYS A 149 3.92 -2.95 -9.19
N GLY A 150 2.93 -3.42 -8.43
CA GLY A 150 2.22 -2.62 -7.42
C GLY A 150 1.13 -1.73 -8.04
N PRO A 151 0.40 -0.96 -7.21
CA PRO A 151 -0.80 -0.23 -7.61
C PRO A 151 -0.53 0.80 -8.72
N ASP A 152 -0.92 0.47 -9.94
CA ASP A 152 -0.86 1.37 -11.10
C ASP A 152 -1.87 0.95 -12.17
N VAL A 153 -3.03 1.62 -12.18
CA VAL A 153 -4.15 1.26 -13.06
C VAL A 153 -3.80 1.42 -14.55
N ILE A 154 -3.03 2.45 -14.91
CA ILE A 154 -2.73 2.75 -16.31
C ILE A 154 -1.80 1.66 -16.86
N HIS A 155 -0.73 1.36 -16.14
CA HIS A 155 0.21 0.32 -16.56
C HIS A 155 -0.41 -1.07 -16.47
N ALA A 156 -1.32 -1.34 -15.52
CA ALA A 156 -2.04 -2.61 -15.45
C ALA A 156 -2.87 -2.87 -16.73
N VAL A 157 -3.55 -1.86 -17.27
CA VAL A 157 -4.31 -2.00 -18.54
C VAL A 157 -3.38 -2.26 -19.72
N ALA A 158 -2.25 -1.54 -19.79
CA ALA A 158 -1.25 -1.76 -20.84
C ALA A 158 -0.63 -3.16 -20.77
N ASP A 159 -0.35 -3.66 -19.56
CA ASP A 159 0.18 -5.00 -19.35
C ASP A 159 -0.82 -6.09 -19.78
N GLY A 160 -2.12 -5.88 -19.54
CA GLY A 160 -3.16 -6.79 -20.03
C GLY A 160 -3.16 -6.97 -21.55
N HIS A 161 -2.96 -5.89 -22.31
CA HIS A 161 -2.84 -5.97 -23.77
C HIS A 161 -1.59 -6.76 -24.20
N ARG A 162 -0.47 -6.57 -23.49
CA ARG A 162 0.78 -7.27 -23.77
C ARG A 162 0.67 -8.78 -23.50
N VAL A 163 0.05 -9.15 -22.38
CA VAL A 163 -0.23 -10.56 -22.04
C VAL A 163 -1.07 -11.22 -23.14
N ALA A 164 -2.14 -10.58 -23.59
CA ALA A 164 -3.00 -11.12 -24.65
C ALA A 164 -2.22 -11.37 -25.95
N GLN A 165 -1.38 -10.41 -26.38
CA GLN A 165 -0.54 -10.56 -27.56
C GLN A 165 0.48 -11.69 -27.41
N SER A 166 1.13 -11.81 -26.26
CA SER A 166 2.11 -12.88 -26.00
C SER A 166 1.44 -14.27 -25.99
N ILE A 167 0.25 -14.40 -25.40
CA ILE A 167 -0.49 -15.66 -25.38
C ILE A 167 -0.88 -16.06 -26.80
N GLU A 168 -1.41 -15.12 -27.60
CA GLU A 168 -1.78 -15.39 -28.99
C GLU A 168 -0.58 -15.87 -29.81
N ALA A 169 0.58 -15.20 -29.68
CA ALA A 169 1.80 -15.60 -30.35
C ALA A 169 2.25 -17.03 -29.96
N MET A 170 2.15 -17.39 -28.68
CA MET A 170 2.48 -18.74 -28.19
C MET A 170 1.52 -19.80 -28.76
N LEU A 171 0.21 -19.49 -28.79
CA LEU A 171 -0.80 -20.40 -29.35
C LEU A 171 -0.65 -20.57 -30.85
N ALA A 172 -0.35 -19.50 -31.58
CA ALA A 172 -0.08 -19.55 -33.03
C ALA A 172 1.13 -20.44 -33.34
N ALA A 173 2.26 -20.23 -32.65
CA ALA A 173 3.47 -21.05 -32.83
C ALA A 173 3.22 -22.54 -32.50
N LYS A 174 2.39 -22.85 -31.49
CA LYS A 174 2.00 -24.23 -31.18
C LYS A 174 1.11 -24.87 -32.25
N ARG A 175 0.31 -24.09 -32.98
CA ARG A 175 -0.51 -24.59 -34.10
C ARG A 175 0.35 -24.93 -35.30
N GLU A 176 1.32 -24.08 -35.64
CA GLU A 176 2.29 -24.34 -36.72
C GLU A 176 3.15 -25.58 -36.45
N ASN A 177 3.63 -25.77 -35.21
CA ASN A 177 4.43 -26.95 -34.84
C ASN A 177 3.62 -28.27 -34.76
N ARG A 178 2.31 -28.23 -34.93
CA ARG A 178 1.42 -29.41 -34.91
C ARG A 178 0.90 -29.81 -36.30
N GLY A 179 1.14 -29.00 -37.33
CA GLY A 179 0.79 -29.28 -38.74
C GLY A 179 1.98 -29.85 -39.49
#